data_AF-A0ABD2VSL6-F1
#
_entry.id   AF-A0ABD2VSL6-F1
#
_cell.length_a   1.000
_cell.length_b   1.000
_cell.length_c   1.000
_cell.angle_alpha   90.00
_cell.angle_beta   90.00
_cell.angle_gamma   90.00
#
_symmetry.space_group_name_H-M   'P 1'
#
loop_
_entity.id
_entity.type
_entity.pdbx_description
1 polymer ?
#
loop_
_entity_poly.entity_id
_entity_poly.type
_entity_poly.pdbx_seq_one_letter_code
_entity_poly.pdbx_strand_id
1 'polypeptide(L)'
;MLRNCKSDGDRIELCYSEPGSSRTYEYVKKDHHIFGTNNGRKQCHRNLTLTRGASPSNPENLCNICVCTNEDMLRQKRVSLAEVTSNVQANKVIVGLRLKIDLDVLHLEIEEAEIKPVGMIDESTKSWQNNNLEKDYSSPYTYSSKYKVISWDSRSFSLDDVQLDKGYVLTGVKFEYDINGFFKIAARGHKYNYEEGKLEKLEEFYWRHSDSKKLR
;
A
#
# COMPACT_ATOMS: atom_id res chain seq x y z
N MET A 1 2.28 19.43 -4.14
CA MET A 1 3.44 20.35 -3.94
C MET A 1 4.67 19.68 -4.55
N LEU A 2 5.54 20.42 -5.24
CA LEU A 2 6.78 19.86 -5.81
C LEU A 2 7.90 19.88 -4.78
N ARG A 3 8.58 18.74 -4.59
CA ARG A 3 9.67 18.56 -3.63
C ARG A 3 10.83 17.78 -4.27
N ASN A 4 12.01 17.83 -3.65
CA ASN A 4 13.21 17.08 -4.07
C ASN A 4 13.55 17.23 -5.56
N CYS A 5 13.38 18.44 -6.10
CA CYS A 5 13.70 18.71 -7.49
C CYS A 5 15.21 18.58 -7.73
N LYS A 6 15.60 17.83 -8.76
CA LYS A 6 16.98 17.73 -9.23
C LYS A 6 17.01 18.00 -10.73
N SER A 7 18.04 18.71 -11.17
CA SER A 7 18.33 18.87 -12.59
C SER A 7 18.60 17.49 -13.19
N ASP A 8 17.99 17.19 -14.34
CA ASP A 8 17.94 15.85 -14.89
C ASP A 8 18.16 15.84 -16.40
N GLY A 9 19.42 16.03 -16.81
CA GLY A 9 19.86 15.93 -18.21
C GLY A 9 19.45 17.11 -19.10
N ASP A 10 19.91 17.06 -20.34
CA ASP A 10 19.70 18.12 -21.33
C ASP A 10 18.54 17.82 -22.29
N ARG A 11 18.13 16.55 -22.41
CA ARG A 11 17.01 16.12 -23.25
C ARG A 11 16.29 14.91 -22.66
N ILE A 12 14.97 15.02 -22.53
CA ILE A 12 14.08 13.95 -22.07
C ILE A 12 12.95 13.76 -23.08
N GLU A 13 12.70 12.52 -23.48
CA GLU A 13 11.56 12.13 -24.31
C GLU A 13 10.56 11.34 -23.46
N LEU A 14 9.33 11.84 -23.37
CA LEU A 14 8.25 11.29 -22.56
C LEU A 14 7.19 10.70 -23.46
N CYS A 15 6.84 9.43 -23.23
CA CYS A 15 5.66 8.84 -23.83
C CYS A 15 4.56 8.63 -22.80
N TYR A 16 3.46 9.39 -22.92
CA TYR A 16 2.31 9.27 -22.05
C TYR A 16 1.53 7.98 -22.34
N SER A 17 1.04 7.36 -21.27
CA SER A 17 0.06 6.29 -21.36
C SER A 17 -1.32 6.81 -21.79
N GLU A 18 -2.16 5.89 -22.25
CA GLU A 18 -3.55 6.20 -22.60
C GLU A 18 -4.37 6.66 -21.38
N PRO A 19 -5.38 7.52 -21.58
CA PRO A 19 -6.33 7.89 -20.54
C PRO A 19 -6.94 6.67 -19.86
N GLY A 20 -6.97 6.65 -18.53
CA GLY A 20 -7.48 5.51 -17.75
C GLY A 20 -6.42 4.43 -17.41
N SER A 21 -5.20 4.54 -17.95
CA SER A 21 -4.09 3.68 -17.53
C SER A 21 -3.77 3.85 -16.04
N SER A 22 -3.23 2.78 -15.43
CA SER A 22 -2.73 2.79 -14.05
C SER A 22 -1.38 3.52 -13.90
N ARG A 23 -0.72 3.83 -15.02
CA ARG A 23 0.57 4.54 -15.06
C ARG A 23 0.47 5.81 -15.92
N THR A 24 1.29 6.81 -15.63
CA THR A 24 1.32 8.09 -16.35
C THR A 24 2.09 8.02 -17.67
N TYR A 25 3.19 7.24 -17.70
CA TYR A 25 4.08 7.13 -18.85
C TYR A 25 4.28 5.66 -19.23
N GLU A 26 4.31 5.35 -20.52
CA GLU A 26 4.73 4.04 -21.03
C GLU A 26 6.26 3.92 -20.97
N TYR A 27 6.96 4.99 -21.35
CA TYR A 27 8.39 5.13 -21.16
C TYR A 27 8.83 6.58 -20.97
N VAL A 28 9.97 6.72 -20.30
CA VAL A 28 10.75 7.95 -20.22
C VAL A 28 12.14 7.63 -20.76
N LYS A 29 12.54 8.29 -21.84
CA LYS A 29 13.88 8.15 -22.41
C LYS A 29 14.68 9.39 -22.06
N LYS A 30 15.84 9.15 -21.45
CA LYS A 30 16.78 10.18 -21.02
C LYS A 30 18.17 9.77 -21.45
N ASP A 31 18.84 10.64 -22.20
CA ASP A 31 20.16 10.35 -22.77
C ASP A 31 20.13 9.01 -23.52
N HIS A 32 20.91 8.00 -23.06
CA HIS A 32 20.95 6.65 -23.62
C HIS A 32 20.09 5.62 -22.87
N HIS A 33 19.39 6.03 -21.81
CA HIS A 33 18.59 5.14 -20.98
C HIS A 33 17.09 5.26 -21.32
N ILE A 34 16.41 4.10 -21.36
CA ILE A 34 14.96 4.03 -21.50
C ILE A 34 14.42 3.38 -20.23
N PHE A 35 13.60 4.12 -19.50
CA PHE A 35 12.86 3.63 -18.35
C PHE A 35 11.44 3.28 -18.79
N GLY A 36 11.05 2.02 -18.67
CA GLY A 36 9.75 1.53 -19.10
C GLY A 36 9.82 0.73 -20.41
N THR A 37 8.70 0.70 -21.13
CA THR A 37 8.48 -0.26 -22.22
C THR A 37 8.39 0.48 -23.54
N ASN A 38 9.51 0.59 -24.26
CA ASN A 38 9.57 1.18 -25.61
C ASN A 38 9.68 0.09 -26.67
N ASN A 39 8.61 -0.69 -26.85
CA ASN A 39 8.68 -1.91 -27.66
C ASN A 39 8.32 -1.68 -29.13
N GLY A 40 8.16 -0.43 -29.57
CA GLY A 40 7.68 -0.06 -30.92
C GLY A 40 6.25 -0.52 -31.27
N ARG A 41 5.67 -1.43 -30.48
CA ARG A 41 4.35 -2.05 -30.68
C ARG A 41 3.20 -1.28 -30.03
N LYS A 42 3.46 -0.52 -28.96
CA LYS A 42 2.47 0.38 -28.36
C LYS A 42 2.63 1.75 -28.98
N GLN A 43 1.58 2.22 -29.65
CA GLN A 43 1.54 3.57 -30.18
C GLN A 43 1.55 4.55 -29.01
N CYS A 44 2.47 5.52 -29.04
CA CYS A 44 2.54 6.50 -27.97
C CYS A 44 1.31 7.40 -28.03
N HIS A 45 0.48 7.42 -26.97
CA HIS A 45 -0.75 8.22 -26.96
C HIS A 45 -0.45 9.71 -27.16
N ARG A 46 0.56 10.20 -26.44
CA ARG A 46 1.11 11.54 -26.63
C ARG A 46 2.61 11.50 -26.34
N ASN A 47 3.40 12.08 -27.24
CA ASN A 47 4.84 12.20 -27.08
C ASN A 47 5.22 13.65 -26.75
N LEU A 48 6.14 13.85 -25.82
CA LEU A 48 6.65 15.16 -25.43
C LEU A 48 8.17 15.09 -25.32
N THR A 49 8.87 15.94 -26.05
CA THR A 49 10.32 16.11 -25.91
C THR A 49 10.59 17.40 -25.16
N LEU A 50 11.33 17.28 -24.06
CA LEU A 50 11.85 18.39 -23.29
C LEU A 50 13.34 18.52 -23.61
N THR A 51 13.77 19.74 -23.91
CA THR A 51 15.17 20.09 -24.14
C THR A 51 15.54 21.27 -23.26
N ARG A 52 16.78 21.27 -22.77
CA ARG A 52 17.36 22.40 -22.06
C ARG A 52 17.30 23.64 -22.95
N GLY A 53 16.76 24.71 -22.41
CA GLY A 53 16.60 25.99 -23.10
C GLY A 53 17.55 27.05 -22.55
N ALA A 54 17.75 28.13 -23.30
CA ALA A 54 18.38 29.36 -22.82
C ALA A 54 17.42 30.52 -23.03
N SER A 55 17.45 31.52 -22.15
CA SER A 55 16.64 32.73 -22.36
C SER A 55 17.12 33.48 -23.61
N PRO A 56 16.23 33.89 -24.54
CA PRO A 56 16.62 34.67 -25.71
C PRO A 56 17.30 36.01 -25.36
N SER A 57 16.94 36.59 -24.21
CA SER A 57 17.48 37.87 -23.73
C SER A 57 18.71 37.73 -22.84
N ASN A 58 19.01 36.53 -22.34
CA ASN A 58 20.19 36.26 -21.53
C ASN A 58 20.65 34.80 -21.72
N PRO A 59 21.57 34.54 -22.66
CA PRO A 59 22.04 33.19 -22.99
C PRO A 59 22.74 32.47 -21.83
N GLU A 60 23.26 33.20 -20.84
CA GLU A 60 23.89 32.62 -19.65
C GLU A 60 22.85 32.03 -18.68
N ASN A 61 21.59 32.44 -18.79
CA ASN A 61 20.49 31.86 -18.03
C ASN A 61 19.94 30.62 -18.75
N LEU A 62 20.42 29.47 -18.31
CA LEU A 62 20.02 28.15 -18.80
C LEU A 62 18.80 27.63 -18.01
N CYS A 63 17.74 27.25 -18.72
CA CYS A 63 16.58 26.55 -18.18
C CYS A 63 16.84 25.05 -18.19
N ASN A 64 17.18 24.50 -17.03
CA ASN A 64 17.39 23.06 -16.86
C ASN A 64 16.05 22.29 -16.81
N ILE A 65 16.09 21.03 -17.24
CA ILE A 65 14.99 20.10 -17.01
C ILE A 65 15.13 19.59 -15.58
N CYS A 66 14.06 19.65 -14.78
CA CYS A 66 14.06 19.19 -13.40
C CYS A 66 13.08 18.03 -13.20
N VAL A 67 13.54 16.96 -12.56
CA VAL A 67 12.66 15.91 -12.04
C VAL A 67 12.39 16.20 -10.58
N CYS A 68 11.11 16.31 -10.24
CA CYS A 68 10.62 16.59 -8.89
C CYS A 68 9.74 15.44 -8.42
N THR A 69 9.70 15.24 -7.11
CA THR A 69 8.60 14.48 -6.50
C THR A 69 7.37 15.38 -6.49
N ASN A 70 6.29 14.92 -7.10
CA ASN A 70 5.00 15.60 -7.02
C ASN A 70 4.05 14.80 -6.13
N GLU A 71 3.50 15.44 -5.11
CA GLU A 71 2.27 14.96 -4.50
C GLU A 71 1.12 15.29 -5.44
N ASP A 72 0.75 14.30 -6.26
CA ASP A 72 -0.38 14.41 -7.17
C ASP A 72 -1.67 14.54 -6.35
N MET A 73 -2.24 15.76 -6.32
CA MET A 73 -3.44 16.03 -5.54
C MET A 73 -4.69 15.39 -6.15
N LEU A 74 -4.62 14.92 -7.41
CA LEU A 74 -5.76 14.33 -8.13
C LEU A 74 -5.94 12.84 -7.86
N ARG A 75 -4.86 12.11 -7.54
CA ARG A 75 -4.89 10.67 -7.16
C ARG A 75 -4.18 10.46 -5.83
N GLN A 76 -4.88 10.78 -4.76
CA GLN A 76 -4.41 10.53 -3.40
C GLN A 76 -4.41 9.04 -3.11
N LYS A 77 -3.21 8.46 -3.01
CA LYS A 77 -3.04 7.09 -2.50
C LYS A 77 -3.43 7.06 -1.03
N ARG A 78 -4.14 6.01 -0.63
CA ARG A 78 -4.67 5.83 0.73
C ARG A 78 -4.24 4.49 1.30
N VAL A 79 -4.26 4.37 2.62
CA VAL A 79 -4.11 3.12 3.35
C VAL A 79 -5.41 2.88 4.12
N SER A 80 -5.96 1.68 4.03
CA SER A 80 -7.08 1.24 4.87
C SER A 80 -6.59 0.94 6.28
N LEU A 81 -7.24 1.54 7.28
CA LEU A 81 -7.07 1.28 8.71
C LEU A 81 -8.14 0.30 9.22
N ALA A 82 -8.99 -0.22 8.33
CA ALA A 82 -9.99 -1.21 8.71
C ALA A 82 -9.32 -2.51 9.19
N GLU A 83 -9.88 -3.09 10.24
CA GLU A 83 -9.48 -4.42 10.67
C GLU A 83 -10.02 -5.50 9.73
N VAL A 84 -9.21 -6.53 9.55
CA VAL A 84 -9.55 -7.72 8.77
C VAL A 84 -9.42 -8.91 9.69
N THR A 85 -10.48 -9.71 9.82
CA THR A 85 -10.60 -10.72 10.86
C THR A 85 -11.09 -12.05 10.28
N SER A 86 -10.53 -13.15 10.74
CA SER A 86 -11.01 -14.49 10.36
C SER A 86 -12.38 -14.76 11.01
N ASN A 87 -13.14 -15.69 10.43
CA ASN A 87 -14.39 -16.16 10.99
C ASN A 87 -14.15 -17.05 12.23
N VAL A 88 -13.96 -16.40 13.38
CA VAL A 88 -13.71 -17.09 14.67
C VAL A 88 -14.87 -17.96 15.13
N GLN A 89 -16.10 -17.62 14.74
CA GLN A 89 -17.30 -18.42 15.04
C GLN A 89 -17.27 -19.77 14.30
N ALA A 90 -16.68 -19.78 13.10
CA ALA A 90 -16.40 -21.01 12.35
C ALA A 90 -15.05 -21.65 12.72
N ASN A 91 -14.46 -21.29 13.86
CA ASN A 91 -13.17 -21.79 14.33
C ASN A 91 -12.02 -21.56 13.33
N LYS A 92 -12.09 -20.46 12.57
CA LYS A 92 -11.05 -20.12 11.58
C LYS A 92 -10.00 -19.16 12.12
N VAL A 93 -8.78 -19.36 11.67
CA VAL A 93 -7.60 -18.53 11.95
C VAL A 93 -7.05 -17.97 10.64
N ILE A 94 -6.20 -16.94 10.75
CA ILE A 94 -5.47 -16.39 9.61
C ILE A 94 -4.30 -17.32 9.29
N VAL A 95 -4.22 -17.77 8.03
CA VAL A 95 -3.15 -18.64 7.50
C VAL A 95 -2.36 -18.00 6.37
N GLY A 96 -2.83 -16.88 5.84
CA GLY A 96 -2.16 -16.09 4.83
C GLY A 96 -2.51 -14.60 4.93
N LEU A 97 -1.59 -13.76 4.47
CA LEU A 97 -1.73 -12.31 4.46
C LEU A 97 -1.14 -11.76 3.16
N ARG A 98 -1.84 -10.83 2.51
CA ARG A 98 -1.28 -10.08 1.39
C ARG A 98 -1.66 -8.61 1.41
N LEU A 99 -0.81 -7.81 0.78
CA LEU A 99 -1.01 -6.39 0.54
C LEU A 99 -1.55 -6.20 -0.86
N LYS A 100 -2.63 -5.44 -1.00
CA LYS A 100 -3.25 -5.18 -2.29
C LYS A 100 -3.57 -3.70 -2.43
N ILE A 101 -3.47 -3.22 -3.67
CA ILE A 101 -3.85 -1.85 -4.02
C ILE A 101 -4.98 -1.95 -5.03
N ASP A 102 -6.17 -1.56 -4.59
CA ASP A 102 -7.35 -1.40 -5.44
C ASP A 102 -7.88 0.02 -5.26
N LEU A 103 -8.28 0.68 -6.36
CA LEU A 103 -8.87 2.03 -6.32
C LEU A 103 -8.00 3.06 -5.55
N ASP A 104 -6.68 3.01 -5.76
CA ASP A 104 -5.68 3.83 -5.07
C ASP A 104 -5.63 3.63 -3.52
N VAL A 105 -6.19 2.54 -3.00
CA VAL A 105 -6.16 2.17 -1.58
C VAL A 105 -5.32 0.92 -1.34
N LEU A 106 -4.22 1.06 -0.61
CA LEU A 106 -3.48 -0.04 -0.01
C LEU A 106 -4.29 -0.63 1.15
N HIS A 107 -4.55 -1.93 1.12
CA HIS A 107 -5.29 -2.63 2.17
C HIS A 107 -4.74 -4.04 2.38
N LEU A 108 -5.14 -4.64 3.50
CA LEU A 108 -4.82 -6.02 3.88
C LEU A 108 -5.93 -6.95 3.37
N GLU A 109 -5.55 -8.10 2.85
CA GLU A 109 -6.43 -9.24 2.62
C GLU A 109 -5.86 -10.45 3.35
N ILE A 110 -6.73 -11.25 3.95
CA ILE A 110 -6.34 -12.46 4.68
C ILE A 110 -6.84 -13.70 3.97
N GLU A 111 -6.08 -14.77 4.12
CA GLU A 111 -6.54 -16.13 3.89
C GLU A 111 -6.86 -16.74 5.25
N GLU A 112 -8.04 -17.34 5.36
CA GLU A 112 -8.50 -17.98 6.58
C GLU A 112 -8.77 -19.47 6.34
N ALA A 113 -8.59 -20.26 7.39
CA ALA A 113 -8.90 -21.69 7.39
C ALA A 113 -9.22 -22.16 8.81
N GLU A 114 -9.97 -23.26 8.94
CA GLU A 114 -10.29 -23.88 10.22
C GLU A 114 -9.03 -24.46 10.86
N ILE A 115 -8.81 -24.12 12.13
CA ILE A 115 -7.77 -24.75 12.94
C ILE A 115 -8.32 -26.03 13.58
N LYS A 116 -7.49 -27.07 13.63
CA LYS A 116 -7.78 -28.40 14.18
C LYS A 116 -6.83 -28.67 15.36
N PRO A 117 -7.04 -29.77 16.13
CA PRO A 117 -6.12 -30.15 17.21
C PRO A 117 -4.66 -30.12 16.78
N VAL A 118 -3.78 -29.92 17.77
CA VAL A 118 -2.33 -29.78 17.59
C VAL A 118 -1.88 -28.66 16.65
N GLY A 119 -2.78 -27.74 16.28
CA GLY A 119 -2.49 -26.58 15.43
C GLY A 119 -2.51 -26.91 13.93
N MET A 120 -3.06 -28.06 13.54
CA MET A 120 -3.21 -28.41 12.12
C MET A 120 -4.23 -27.50 11.45
N ILE A 121 -3.98 -27.15 10.19
CA ILE A 121 -4.91 -26.37 9.37
C ILE A 121 -5.68 -27.31 8.45
N ASP A 122 -7.00 -27.15 8.43
CA ASP A 122 -7.84 -27.84 7.45
C ASP A 122 -7.78 -27.10 6.11
N GLU A 123 -6.88 -27.59 5.25
CA GLU A 123 -6.65 -27.07 3.90
C GLU A 123 -7.91 -27.01 3.03
N SER A 124 -8.91 -27.86 3.28
CA SER A 124 -10.17 -27.86 2.52
C SER A 124 -11.06 -26.65 2.80
N THR A 125 -10.84 -25.98 3.94
CA THR A 125 -11.61 -24.82 4.39
C THR A 125 -10.93 -23.48 4.07
N LYS A 126 -9.75 -23.54 3.42
CA LYS A 126 -8.91 -22.40 3.08
C LYS A 126 -9.60 -21.50 2.07
N SER A 127 -9.70 -20.22 2.39
CA SER A 127 -10.33 -19.23 1.52
C SER A 127 -9.79 -17.83 1.77
N TRP A 128 -9.50 -17.10 0.68
CA TRP A 128 -9.24 -15.66 0.75
C TRP A 128 -10.52 -14.89 1.02
N GLN A 129 -10.50 -13.99 2.00
CA GLN A 129 -11.58 -13.04 2.19
C GLN A 129 -11.51 -11.96 1.09
N ASN A 130 -12.52 -11.92 0.22
CA ASN A 130 -12.68 -10.83 -0.72
C ASN A 130 -13.33 -9.64 0.00
N ASN A 131 -12.48 -8.80 0.58
CA ASN A 131 -12.91 -7.49 1.08
C ASN A 131 -13.05 -6.57 -0.11
N ASN A 132 -14.22 -6.59 -0.76
CA ASN A 132 -14.53 -5.61 -1.78
C ASN A 132 -14.49 -4.24 -1.13
N LEU A 133 -13.48 -3.43 -1.46
CA LEU A 133 -13.50 -2.02 -1.16
C LEU A 133 -14.72 -1.43 -1.85
N GLU A 134 -15.76 -1.11 -1.09
CA GLU A 134 -16.87 -0.34 -1.62
C GLU A 134 -16.30 1.00 -2.11
N LYS A 135 -16.64 1.36 -3.35
CA LYS A 135 -16.41 2.71 -3.85
C LYS A 135 -17.27 3.64 -3.00
N ASP A 136 -16.70 4.17 -1.93
CA ASP A 136 -17.33 5.22 -1.17
C ASP A 136 -17.29 6.48 -2.05
N TYR A 137 -18.39 6.71 -2.77
CA TYR A 137 -18.58 7.90 -3.62
C TYR A 137 -18.91 9.14 -2.78
N SER A 138 -18.96 9.03 -1.45
CA SER A 138 -19.10 10.21 -0.61
C SER A 138 -17.87 11.10 -0.79
N SER A 139 -18.13 12.40 -0.90
CA SER A 139 -17.20 13.51 -1.14
C SER A 139 -15.74 13.23 -0.72
N PRO A 140 -14.71 13.74 -1.44
CA PRO A 140 -13.29 13.66 -1.03
C PRO A 140 -12.98 14.26 0.36
N TYR A 141 -14.00 14.79 1.04
CA TYR A 141 -13.99 15.35 2.39
C TYR A 141 -14.76 14.53 3.43
N THR A 142 -15.47 13.47 3.08
CA THR A 142 -16.08 12.54 4.06
C THR A 142 -15.01 11.54 4.50
N TYR A 143 -13.96 12.06 5.14
CA TYR A 143 -12.87 11.28 5.70
C TYR A 143 -13.41 10.39 6.82
N SER A 144 -13.88 9.19 6.47
CA SER A 144 -14.12 8.17 7.47
C SER A 144 -12.79 7.85 8.15
N SER A 145 -12.82 7.67 9.47
CA SER A 145 -11.70 7.21 10.31
C SER A 145 -11.04 5.90 9.83
N LYS A 146 -11.56 5.30 8.76
CA LYS A 146 -11.13 4.03 8.16
C LYS A 146 -10.00 4.17 7.14
N TYR A 147 -9.69 5.38 6.64
CA TYR A 147 -8.62 5.56 5.66
C TYR A 147 -7.66 6.68 6.04
N LYS A 148 -6.39 6.49 5.69
CA LYS A 148 -5.35 7.51 5.85
C LYS A 148 -4.71 7.81 4.50
N VAL A 149 -4.68 9.09 4.13
CA VAL A 149 -3.99 9.54 2.92
C VAL A 149 -2.48 9.42 3.12
N ILE A 150 -1.79 8.86 2.13
CA ILE A 150 -0.33 8.87 2.05
C ILE A 150 0.10 10.27 1.61
N SER A 151 0.86 10.96 2.47
CA SER A 151 1.45 12.26 2.16
C SER A 151 2.96 12.23 2.40
N TRP A 152 3.64 13.31 2.04
CA TRP A 152 5.07 13.49 2.19
C TRP A 152 5.56 13.20 3.61
N ASP A 153 4.82 13.72 4.59
CA ASP A 153 5.11 13.59 6.02
C ASP A 153 4.49 12.30 6.63
N SER A 154 3.69 11.56 5.85
CA SER A 154 2.90 10.40 6.29
C SER A 154 2.93 9.28 5.25
N ARG A 155 4.10 8.70 5.01
CA ARG A 155 4.31 7.63 4.01
C ARG A 155 5.25 6.51 4.45
N SER A 156 5.64 6.51 5.71
CA SER A 156 6.57 5.53 6.25
C SER A 156 5.81 4.36 6.85
N PHE A 157 6.26 3.14 6.56
CA PHE A 157 5.72 1.92 7.13
C PHE A 157 6.75 1.29 8.07
N SER A 158 6.33 0.90 9.26
CA SER A 158 7.11 0.12 10.20
C SER A 158 6.49 -1.28 10.27
N LEU A 159 7.06 -2.19 9.48
CA LEU A 159 6.62 -3.58 9.38
C LEU A 159 7.62 -4.43 10.15
N ASP A 160 7.38 -4.56 11.44
CA ASP A 160 8.24 -5.31 12.37
C ASP A 160 7.49 -6.52 12.91
N ASP A 161 8.20 -7.38 13.63
CA ASP A 161 7.63 -8.61 14.16
C ASP A 161 6.58 -8.31 15.23
N VAL A 162 5.36 -8.78 15.00
CA VAL A 162 4.27 -8.76 15.98
C VAL A 162 4.03 -10.19 16.45
N GLN A 163 4.52 -10.51 17.64
CA GLN A 163 4.39 -11.83 18.25
C GLN A 163 3.25 -11.85 19.26
N LEU A 164 2.36 -12.84 19.12
CA LEU A 164 1.31 -13.11 20.10
C LEU A 164 1.85 -13.95 21.26
N ASP A 165 1.21 -13.82 22.42
CA ASP A 165 1.49 -14.63 23.60
C ASP A 165 1.29 -16.12 23.33
N LYS A 166 2.03 -16.95 24.08
CA LYS A 166 1.91 -18.42 23.99
C LYS A 166 0.46 -18.86 24.25
N GLY A 167 -0.05 -19.74 23.39
CA GLY A 167 -1.42 -20.24 23.49
C GLY A 167 -2.46 -19.36 22.79
N TYR A 168 -2.03 -18.29 22.10
CA TYR A 168 -2.88 -17.49 21.23
C TYR A 168 -2.57 -17.75 19.76
N VAL A 169 -3.59 -17.62 18.92
CA VAL A 169 -3.50 -17.75 17.47
C VAL A 169 -4.01 -16.48 16.79
N LEU A 170 -3.49 -16.22 15.59
CA LEU A 170 -3.78 -15.02 14.82
C LEU A 170 -5.18 -15.09 14.19
N THR A 171 -6.05 -14.14 14.54
CA THR A 171 -7.42 -14.08 14.01
C THR A 171 -7.81 -12.71 13.46
N GLY A 172 -6.89 -11.75 13.49
CA GLY A 172 -7.13 -10.43 12.92
C GLY A 172 -5.86 -9.65 12.69
N VAL A 173 -5.89 -8.75 11.72
CA VAL A 173 -4.79 -7.84 11.40
C VAL A 173 -5.35 -6.49 10.97
N LYS A 174 -4.61 -5.42 11.23
CA LYS A 174 -4.95 -4.08 10.75
C LYS A 174 -3.71 -3.21 10.61
N PHE A 175 -3.82 -2.18 9.77
CA PHE A 175 -2.90 -1.05 9.86
C PHE A 175 -3.35 -0.10 10.97
N GLU A 176 -2.37 0.41 11.70
CA GLU A 176 -2.53 1.53 12.63
C GLU A 176 -1.67 2.69 12.15
N TYR A 177 -2.13 3.91 12.39
CA TYR A 177 -1.37 5.11 12.05
C TYR A 177 -1.00 5.84 13.34
N ASP A 178 0.30 5.94 13.63
CA ASP A 178 0.78 6.54 14.86
C ASP A 178 0.93 8.07 14.77
N ILE A 179 1.08 8.70 15.93
CA ILE A 179 1.26 10.15 16.05
C ILE A 179 2.53 10.69 15.37
N ASN A 180 3.50 9.81 15.08
CA ASN A 180 4.78 10.17 14.48
C ASN A 180 4.76 10.08 12.95
N GLY A 181 3.63 9.69 12.36
CA GLY A 181 3.48 9.60 10.91
C GLY A 181 3.77 8.24 10.30
N PHE A 182 3.78 7.17 11.11
CA PHE A 182 4.09 5.82 10.65
C PHE A 182 2.86 4.94 10.61
N PHE A 183 2.75 4.19 9.52
CA PHE A 183 1.87 3.03 9.44
C PHE A 183 2.51 1.83 10.11
N LYS A 184 1.80 1.20 11.04
CA LYS A 184 2.22 0.01 11.78
C LYS A 184 1.21 -1.11 11.60
N ILE A 185 1.62 -2.33 11.91
CA ILE A 185 0.70 -3.48 11.97
C ILE A 185 0.31 -3.75 13.42
N ALA A 186 -0.96 -4.08 13.63
CA ALA A 186 -1.43 -4.72 14.85
C ALA A 186 -2.06 -6.07 14.51
N ALA A 187 -1.89 -7.04 15.42
CA ALA A 187 -2.36 -8.41 15.28
C ALA A 187 -3.36 -8.73 16.40
N ARG A 188 -4.49 -9.35 16.07
CA ARG A 188 -5.50 -9.81 17.03
C ARG A 188 -5.23 -11.26 17.38
N GLY A 189 -5.07 -11.54 18.67
CA GLY A 189 -4.93 -12.89 19.21
C GLY A 189 -6.23 -13.42 19.80
N HIS A 190 -6.54 -14.69 19.56
CA HIS A 190 -7.54 -15.44 20.34
C HIS A 190 -6.89 -16.63 21.03
N LYS A 191 -7.35 -16.95 22.23
CA LYS A 191 -6.85 -18.12 22.95
C LYS A 191 -7.29 -19.40 22.23
N TYR A 192 -6.39 -20.37 22.19
CA TYR A 192 -6.58 -21.61 21.45
C TYR A 192 -6.33 -22.81 22.35
N ASN A 193 -7.30 -23.72 22.39
CA ASN A 193 -7.15 -25.01 23.04
C ASN A 193 -6.41 -25.97 22.11
N TYR A 194 -5.17 -26.29 22.45
CA TYR A 194 -4.31 -27.13 21.62
C TYR A 194 -4.79 -28.56 21.47
N GLU A 195 -5.43 -29.12 22.50
CA GLU A 195 -5.90 -30.50 22.53
C GLU A 195 -7.25 -30.64 21.80
N GLU A 196 -8.19 -29.72 22.06
CA GLU A 196 -9.52 -29.74 21.46
C GLU A 196 -9.55 -29.19 20.03
N GLY A 197 -8.56 -28.38 19.66
CA GLY A 197 -8.53 -27.73 18.34
C GLY A 197 -9.54 -26.60 18.21
N LYS A 198 -9.87 -25.91 19.31
CA LYS A 198 -10.92 -24.88 19.35
C LYS A 198 -10.42 -23.54 19.86
N LEU A 199 -10.92 -22.47 19.25
CA LEU A 199 -10.80 -21.12 19.81
C LEU A 199 -11.64 -21.04 21.08
N GLU A 200 -11.03 -20.54 22.16
CA GLU A 200 -11.69 -20.36 23.45
C GLU A 200 -12.18 -18.93 23.58
N LYS A 201 -13.31 -18.76 24.29
CA LYS A 201 -13.81 -17.46 24.73
C LYS A 201 -13.80 -16.39 23.63
N LEU A 202 -14.62 -16.57 22.60
CA LEU A 202 -14.57 -15.78 21.36
C LEU A 202 -14.73 -14.25 21.54
N GLU A 203 -15.29 -13.81 22.67
CA GLU A 203 -15.39 -12.38 23.03
C GLU A 203 -14.14 -11.84 23.77
N GLU A 204 -13.29 -12.72 24.30
CA GLU A 204 -12.03 -12.38 24.96
C GLU A 204 -10.85 -12.46 23.95
N PHE A 205 -10.58 -11.31 23.32
CA PHE A 205 -9.42 -11.14 22.44
C PHE A 205 -8.61 -9.92 22.82
N TYR A 206 -7.35 -9.87 22.37
CA TYR A 206 -6.51 -8.69 22.51
C TYR A 206 -5.82 -8.36 21.20
N TRP A 207 -5.45 -7.08 21.07
CA TRP A 207 -4.61 -6.59 19.99
C TRP A 207 -3.18 -6.46 20.50
N ARG A 208 -2.25 -7.14 19.84
CA ARG A 208 -0.81 -6.89 19.96
C ARG A 208 -0.43 -5.81 18.96
N HIS A 209 0.11 -4.71 19.46
CA HIS A 209 0.56 -3.59 18.66
C HIS A 209 2.06 -3.74 18.39
N SER A 210 2.51 -3.26 17.23
CA SER A 210 3.93 -3.19 16.93
C SER A 210 4.63 -2.17 17.84
N ASP A 211 5.67 -2.64 18.56
CA ASP A 211 6.47 -1.83 19.48
C ASP A 211 7.56 -1.00 18.77
N SER A 212 7.63 -1.07 17.44
CA SER A 212 8.70 -0.44 16.68
C SER A 212 8.79 1.05 16.92
N LYS A 213 10.00 1.46 17.28
CA LYS A 213 10.42 2.85 17.31
C LYS A 213 11.12 3.16 16.00
N LYS A 214 10.99 4.40 15.54
CA LYS A 214 11.60 4.94 14.32
C LYS A 214 13.01 4.37 14.11
N LEU A 215 13.21 3.61 13.03
CA LEU A 215 14.55 3.32 12.52
C LEU A 215 15.18 4.69 12.18
N ARG A 216 16.27 5.03 12.88
CA ARG A 216 17.00 6.28 12.70
C ARG A 216 17.71 6.33 11.36
#